data_AF-A0A7R9K6P2-F1
#
_entry.id   AF-A0A7R9K6P2-F1
#
_cell.length_a   1.000
_cell.length_b   1.000
_cell.length_c   1.000
_cell.angle_alpha   90.00
_cell.angle_beta   90.00
_cell.angle_gamma   90.00
#
_symmetry.space_group_name_H-M   'P 1'
#
loop_
_entity.id
_entity.type
_entity.pdbx_description
1 polymer ?
#
loop_
_entity_poly.entity_id
_entity_poly.type
_entity_poly.pdbx_seq_one_letter_code
_entity_poly.pdbx_strand_id
1 'polypeptide(L)'
;MALALNYDINSCFSVKDLRTLHVVQDDLDEKIQCKVLDCDTISQVKSKILDALYKNTPFSMRPSIHEVDLGTGTYFTNSLTPIITVNGDVESGSVMRIYHLVKPMDEHHYQTNKVSERTHKAIPEIFLTRLLSTKGTIQKFVDDFFNTILTANDDLPPAVKWLFDLLDEAARRHSIVDPEVVHAWKSNSLPLRFWVNFIKNPDFIFDINKTTTVDSCLSVIAQTFMDSCSTAEHRLGKDSPSNKLLFAKDIPHYREMVSHFYYDVQMLPQITDQEMSSAMQQLSVTQLGEFDTIAALKELYIYVTKYNEQVSFY
;
A
#
# COMPACT_ATOMS: atom_id res chain seq x y z
N MET A 1 15.65 0.37 25.89
CA MET A 1 16.75 1.13 25.26
C MET A 1 16.40 2.60 25.38
N ALA A 2 17.20 3.40 26.09
CA ALA A 2 16.94 4.83 26.25
C ALA A 2 17.62 5.59 25.10
N LEU A 3 16.91 6.53 24.48
CA LEU A 3 17.45 7.41 23.46
C LEU A 3 17.39 8.84 23.96
N ALA A 4 18.54 9.52 24.00
CA ALA A 4 18.63 10.89 24.47
C ALA A 4 18.38 11.88 23.32
N LEU A 5 17.43 12.80 23.52
CA LEU A 5 17.17 13.95 22.66
C LEU A 5 17.66 15.23 23.34
N ASN A 6 18.45 16.02 22.62
CA ASN A 6 18.63 17.42 22.94
C ASN A 6 17.49 18.17 22.24
N TYR A 7 16.49 18.71 22.96
CA TYR A 7 15.58 19.82 22.62
C TYR A 7 14.18 19.68 23.24
N ASP A 8 13.59 20.82 23.59
CA ASP A 8 12.31 21.02 24.29
C ASP A 8 11.14 21.16 23.28
N ILE A 9 10.09 20.36 23.42
CA ILE A 9 8.96 20.28 22.46
C ILE A 9 7.79 21.08 23.04
N ASN A 10 7.78 22.41 22.85
CA ASN A 10 6.63 23.23 23.22
C ASN A 10 6.37 24.40 22.27
N SER A 11 5.12 24.45 21.78
CA SER A 11 4.29 25.61 21.39
C SER A 11 4.21 26.13 19.92
N CYS A 12 2.93 26.32 19.53
CA CYS A 12 2.28 27.11 18.47
C CYS A 12 2.50 26.78 16.98
N PHE A 13 1.41 26.26 16.37
CA PHE A 13 1.24 25.95 14.95
C PHE A 13 1.13 27.21 14.07
N SER A 14 2.20 27.53 13.35
CA SER A 14 2.15 28.28 12.08
C SER A 14 3.45 28.01 11.32
N VAL A 15 3.34 27.36 10.16
CA VAL A 15 4.43 26.67 9.42
C VAL A 15 4.98 25.46 10.19
N LYS A 16 4.84 24.26 9.60
CA LYS A 16 5.40 23.03 10.18
C LYS A 16 6.92 23.08 10.01
N ASP A 17 7.63 23.49 11.05
CA ASP A 17 9.07 23.59 10.99
C ASP A 17 9.70 22.20 10.97
N LEU A 18 10.53 21.94 9.96
CA LEU A 18 11.39 20.76 9.93
C LEU A 18 12.51 20.96 10.95
N ARG A 19 12.56 20.11 11.96
CA ARG A 19 13.58 20.09 13.01
C ARG A 19 14.52 18.91 12.79
N THR A 20 15.82 19.09 13.06
CA THR A 20 16.80 18.00 13.03
C THR A 20 17.17 17.62 14.46
N LEU A 21 16.82 16.41 14.86
CA LEU A 21 17.21 15.79 16.12
C LEU A 21 18.56 15.09 15.94
N HIS A 22 19.44 15.24 16.92
CA HIS A 22 20.66 14.44 17.03
C HIS A 22 20.41 13.37 18.08
N VAL A 23 20.26 12.13 17.62
CA VAL A 23 19.96 10.96 18.45
C VAL A 23 21.27 10.32 18.86
N VAL A 24 21.40 10.08 20.16
CA VAL A 24 22.51 9.32 20.76
C VAL A 24 21.94 8.07 21.40
N GLN A 25 22.54 6.92 21.10
CA GLN A 25 22.26 5.66 21.78
C GLN A 25 23.41 5.41 22.76
N ASP A 26 23.09 5.04 24.00
CA ASP A 26 24.07 4.96 25.11
C ASP A 26 25.30 4.07 24.81
N ASP A 27 25.16 3.11 23.88
CA ASP A 27 26.19 2.14 23.50
C ASP A 27 26.92 2.46 22.17
N LEU A 28 26.52 3.50 21.44
CA LEU A 28 27.07 3.87 20.13
C LEU A 28 27.54 5.32 20.12
N ASP A 29 28.82 5.53 19.84
CA ASP A 29 29.45 6.86 19.79
C ASP A 29 29.03 7.68 18.54
N GLU A 30 28.27 7.07 17.62
CA GLU A 30 27.83 7.69 16.38
C GLU A 30 26.48 8.41 16.55
N LYS A 31 26.49 9.73 16.33
CA LYS A 31 25.29 10.57 16.38
C LYS A 31 24.50 10.45 15.08
N ILE A 32 23.25 10.05 15.17
CA ILE A 32 22.36 9.95 14.01
C ILE A 32 21.49 11.20 13.92
N GLN A 33 21.41 11.79 12.72
CA GLN A 33 20.53 12.91 12.44
C GLN A 33 19.16 12.41 11.97
N CYS A 34 18.10 12.76 12.70
CA CYS A 34 16.72 12.43 12.36
C CYS A 34 15.92 13.71 12.12
N LYS A 35 15.21 13.80 10.99
CA LYS A 35 14.37 14.96 10.66
C LYS A 35 12.93 14.72 11.09
N VAL A 36 12.39 15.60 11.92
CA VAL A 36 11.02 15.54 12.45
C VAL A 36 10.29 16.86 12.20
N LEU A 37 8.97 16.85 12.33
CA LEU A 37 8.14 18.05 12.31
C LEU A 37 7.76 18.40 13.74
N ASP A 38 7.62 19.69 14.01
CA ASP A 38 7.04 20.22 15.26
C ASP A 38 5.67 19.61 15.61
N CYS A 39 4.90 19.23 14.60
CA CYS A 39 3.60 18.62 14.71
C CYS A 39 3.62 17.10 14.77
N ASP A 40 4.77 16.44 14.85
CA ASP A 40 4.80 14.99 14.99
C ASP A 40 4.40 14.60 16.42
N THR A 41 3.58 13.55 16.57
CA THR A 41 3.36 12.94 17.89
C THR A 41 4.64 12.26 18.39
N ILE A 42 4.72 12.00 19.70
CA ILE A 42 5.83 11.23 20.30
C ILE A 42 6.01 9.89 19.58
N SER A 43 4.93 9.17 19.27
CA SER A 43 5.01 7.89 18.53
C SER A 43 5.55 8.07 17.11
N GLN A 44 5.19 9.15 16.41
CA GLN A 44 5.73 9.46 15.08
C GLN A 44 7.22 9.80 15.14
N VAL A 45 7.65 10.57 16.14
CA VAL A 45 9.07 10.85 16.40
C VAL A 45 9.83 9.56 16.68
N LYS A 46 9.32 8.70 17.59
CA LYS A 46 9.91 7.38 17.88
C LYS A 46 10.05 6.54 16.60
N SER A 47 9.01 6.47 15.76
CA SER A 47 9.06 5.75 14.48
C SER A 47 10.14 6.29 13.55
N LYS A 48 10.23 7.62 13.36
CA LYS A 48 11.23 8.25 12.49
C LYS A 48 12.67 8.03 12.99
N ILE A 49 12.86 8.00 14.30
CA ILE A 49 14.15 7.72 14.91
C ILE A 49 14.53 6.25 14.67
N LEU A 50 13.60 5.32 14.88
CA LEU A 50 13.83 3.90 14.59
C LEU A 50 14.12 3.64 13.11
N ASP A 51 13.43 4.32 12.20
CA ASP A 51 13.72 4.22 10.76
C ASP A 51 15.13 4.72 10.42
N ALA A 52 15.63 5.75 11.11
CA ALA A 52 16.98 6.26 10.91
C ALA A 52 18.05 5.33 11.52
N LEU A 53 17.82 4.80 12.72
CA LEU A 53 18.73 3.88 13.42
C LEU A 53 18.84 2.53 12.71
N TYR A 54 17.70 1.98 12.29
CA TYR A 54 17.58 0.62 11.78
C TYR A 54 17.32 0.58 10.27
N LYS A 55 17.80 1.58 9.52
CA LYS A 55 17.53 1.74 8.07
C LYS A 55 17.78 0.48 7.23
N ASN A 56 18.75 -0.35 7.64
CA ASN A 56 19.17 -1.57 6.94
C ASN A 56 18.73 -2.87 7.65
N THR A 57 17.85 -2.77 8.64
CA THR A 57 17.33 -3.92 9.40
C THR A 57 15.89 -4.20 8.96
N PRO A 58 15.51 -5.47 8.71
CA PRO A 58 14.12 -5.85 8.40
C PRO A 58 13.16 -5.36 9.49
N PHE A 59 11.95 -4.93 9.12
CA PHE A 59 11.05 -4.27 10.07
C PHE A 59 10.68 -5.16 11.25
N SER A 60 10.41 -6.44 11.03
CA SER A 60 10.07 -7.42 12.08
C SER A 60 11.15 -7.63 13.14
N MET A 61 12.41 -7.27 12.82
CA MET A 61 13.56 -7.42 13.70
C MET A 61 13.88 -6.14 14.50
N ARG A 62 13.12 -5.06 14.30
CA ARG A 62 13.32 -3.78 14.99
C ARG A 62 12.57 -3.76 16.32
N PRO A 63 13.04 -2.97 17.31
CA PRO A 63 12.27 -2.71 18.51
C PRO A 63 10.92 -2.08 18.18
N SER A 64 9.90 -2.41 18.97
CA SER A 64 8.60 -1.74 18.87
C SER A 64 8.68 -0.31 19.41
N ILE A 65 7.84 0.58 18.88
CA ILE A 65 7.70 1.96 19.41
C ILE A 65 7.27 1.99 20.89
N HIS A 66 6.70 0.89 21.39
CA HIS A 66 6.27 0.72 22.78
C HIS A 66 7.40 0.28 23.71
N GLU A 67 8.54 -0.17 23.16
CA GLU A 67 9.70 -0.67 23.91
C GLU A 67 10.82 0.38 24.05
N VAL A 68 10.63 1.53 23.41
CA VAL A 68 11.62 2.61 23.33
C VAL A 68 11.05 3.84 23.99
N ASP A 69 11.83 4.47 24.86
CA ASP A 69 11.50 5.75 25.48
C ASP A 69 12.49 6.83 25.10
N LEU A 70 11.96 8.05 24.96
CA LEU A 70 12.74 9.24 24.64
C LEU A 70 13.03 9.98 25.94
N GLY A 71 14.30 10.12 26.29
CA GLY A 71 14.76 10.95 27.40
C GLY A 71 15.34 12.26 26.85
N THR A 72 15.25 13.36 27.59
CA THR A 72 16.00 14.59 27.25
C THR A 72 17.37 14.57 27.93
N GLY A 73 18.43 15.03 27.26
CA GLY A 73 19.83 14.99 27.74
C GLY A 73 20.13 15.77 29.03
N THR A 74 19.12 16.36 29.66
CA THR A 74 19.16 16.95 30.99
C THR A 74 18.17 16.19 31.86
N TYR A 75 18.65 15.64 32.99
CA TYR A 75 17.89 14.90 34.03
C TYR A 75 17.69 13.39 33.79
N PHE A 76 18.73 12.59 34.02
CA PHE A 76 18.58 11.14 34.31
C PHE A 76 18.17 10.86 35.77
N THR A 77 17.62 11.84 36.49
CA THR A 77 17.13 11.67 37.86
C THR A 77 15.75 12.29 37.99
N ASN A 78 14.74 11.49 37.62
CA ASN A 78 13.38 11.44 38.15
C ASN A 78 12.46 10.97 37.02
N SER A 79 11.85 9.81 37.24
CA SER A 79 10.73 9.28 36.49
C SER A 79 9.61 10.31 36.38
N LEU A 80 9.63 11.13 35.33
CA LEU A 80 8.50 11.93 34.92
C LEU A 80 7.58 11.04 34.09
N THR A 81 6.54 10.55 34.75
CA THR A 81 5.30 10.10 34.11
C THR A 81 4.84 11.14 33.08
N PRO A 82 4.15 10.73 32.00
CA PRO A 82 3.57 11.70 31.08
C PRO A 82 2.55 12.54 31.87
N ILE A 83 2.89 13.82 32.08
CA ILE A 83 1.98 14.79 32.68
C ILE A 83 0.90 15.12 31.63
N ILE A 84 -0.10 14.23 31.56
CA ILE A 84 -1.48 14.70 31.49
C ILE A 84 -1.80 15.07 32.94
N THR A 85 -1.60 16.33 33.32
CA THR A 85 -2.16 16.86 34.56
C THR A 85 -3.66 16.85 34.40
N VAL A 86 -4.28 15.77 34.86
CA VAL A 86 -5.67 15.73 35.28
C VAL A 86 -5.75 16.58 36.56
N ASN A 87 -5.74 17.90 36.40
CA ASN A 87 -6.24 18.75 37.46
C ASN A 87 -7.76 18.55 37.44
N GLY A 88 -8.25 17.88 38.48
CA GLY A 88 -9.63 17.45 38.60
C GLY A 88 -10.62 18.60 38.44
N ASP A 89 -11.59 18.37 37.57
CA ASP A 89 -13.00 18.35 37.97
C ASP A 89 -13.66 17.19 37.23
N VAL A 90 -13.79 16.07 37.94
CA VAL A 90 -14.48 14.87 37.47
C VAL A 90 -15.97 15.12 37.64
N GLU A 91 -16.54 15.92 36.74
CA GLU A 91 -18.00 16.01 36.56
C GLU A 91 -18.35 15.93 35.08
N SER A 92 -18.23 14.73 34.52
CA SER A 92 -19.20 14.12 33.59
C SER A 92 -18.55 12.93 32.89
N GLY A 93 -19.29 11.83 32.75
CA GLY A 93 -18.89 10.60 32.05
C GLY A 93 -18.72 10.75 30.54
N SER A 94 -18.07 11.81 30.06
CA SER A 94 -17.70 11.97 28.66
C SER A 94 -16.45 11.16 28.36
N VAL A 95 -16.57 10.16 27.49
CA VAL A 95 -15.44 9.45 26.88
C VAL A 95 -14.45 10.49 26.34
N MET A 96 -13.23 10.54 26.89
CA MET A 96 -12.21 11.49 26.45
C MET A 96 -11.82 11.18 25.00
N ARG A 97 -12.29 12.01 24.05
CA ARG A 97 -11.94 11.88 22.64
C ARG A 97 -10.57 12.49 22.39
N ILE A 98 -9.58 11.64 22.14
CA ILE A 98 -8.22 12.06 21.77
C ILE A 98 -8.23 12.50 20.31
N TYR A 99 -7.62 13.65 20.02
CA TYR A 99 -7.39 14.15 18.66
C TYR A 99 -5.99 14.74 18.55
N HIS A 100 -5.47 14.81 17.34
CA HIS A 100 -4.16 15.41 17.06
C HIS A 100 -4.33 16.73 16.29
N LEU A 101 -4.37 16.68 14.96
CA LEU A 101 -4.45 17.89 14.12
C LEU A 101 -5.87 18.25 13.68
N VAL A 102 -6.82 17.30 13.73
CA VAL A 102 -8.21 17.51 13.34
C VAL A 102 -9.09 17.12 14.51
N LYS A 103 -9.77 18.10 15.11
CA LYS A 103 -10.79 17.85 16.12
C LYS A 103 -12.08 17.38 15.43
N PRO A 104 -12.63 16.20 15.77
CA PRO A 104 -13.93 15.76 15.27
C PRO A 104 -14.99 16.81 15.64
N MET A 105 -15.89 17.14 14.72
CA MET A 105 -17.01 18.03 15.05
C MET A 105 -18.00 17.30 15.94
N ASP A 106 -18.42 17.94 17.04
CA ASP A 106 -19.41 17.36 17.95
C ASP A 106 -20.79 17.30 17.27
N GLU A 107 -21.32 16.09 17.08
CA GLU A 107 -22.65 15.84 16.48
C GLU A 107 -23.82 16.46 17.29
N HIS A 108 -23.57 16.97 18.50
CA HIS A 108 -24.61 17.45 19.42
C HIS A 108 -25.02 18.92 19.29
N HIS A 109 -24.52 19.69 18.31
CA HIS A 109 -24.93 21.10 18.13
C HIS A 109 -25.92 21.35 16.98
N TYR A 110 -26.41 20.32 16.29
CA TYR A 110 -27.43 20.46 15.23
C TYR A 110 -28.85 20.14 15.72
N GLN A 111 -29.32 20.89 16.73
CA GLN A 111 -30.76 21.00 17.02
C GLN A 111 -31.20 22.46 17.11
N THR A 112 -30.74 23.31 16.20
CA THR A 112 -31.50 24.53 15.87
C THR A 112 -31.44 24.81 14.37
N ASN A 113 -32.58 24.56 13.72
CA ASN A 113 -33.08 25.18 12.50
C ASN A 113 -32.07 25.83 11.54
N LYS A 114 -31.71 25.11 10.47
CA LYS A 114 -32.01 25.49 9.07
C LYS A 114 -31.43 24.45 8.11
N VAL A 115 -32.29 23.96 7.22
CA VAL A 115 -31.94 23.19 6.03
C VAL A 115 -31.07 24.09 5.14
N SER A 116 -29.75 23.91 5.17
CA SER A 116 -28.84 24.49 4.19
C SER A 116 -27.66 23.56 3.99
N GLU A 117 -27.63 22.96 2.81
CA GLU A 117 -26.45 22.42 2.13
C GLU A 117 -25.61 21.41 2.91
N ARG A 118 -25.89 20.13 2.62
CA ARG A 118 -24.88 19.07 2.61
C ARG A 118 -23.77 19.46 1.63
N THR A 119 -22.87 20.36 2.02
CA THR A 119 -21.62 20.55 1.29
C THR A 119 -20.76 19.33 1.56
N HIS A 120 -20.77 18.38 0.64
CA HIS A 120 -19.55 17.70 0.23
C HIS A 120 -18.52 18.81 -0.02
N LYS A 121 -17.78 19.22 1.02
CA LYS A 121 -16.80 20.29 0.90
C LYS A 121 -15.78 19.77 -0.08
N ALA A 122 -15.83 20.32 -1.30
CA ALA A 122 -14.80 20.14 -2.30
C ALA A 122 -13.44 20.26 -1.60
N ILE A 123 -12.53 19.34 -1.91
CA ILE A 123 -11.17 19.38 -1.39
C ILE A 123 -10.67 20.82 -1.59
N PRO A 124 -10.34 21.57 -0.52
CA PRO A 124 -9.92 22.96 -0.68
C PRO A 124 -8.77 23.02 -1.69
N GLU A 125 -8.83 23.92 -2.67
CA GLU A 125 -7.95 23.92 -3.86
C GLU A 125 -6.44 23.82 -3.53
N ILE A 126 -6.04 24.30 -2.34
CA ILE A 126 -4.69 24.18 -1.79
C ILE A 126 -4.22 22.71 -1.62
N PHE A 127 -5.12 21.78 -1.30
CA PHE A 127 -4.81 20.36 -1.17
C PHE A 127 -4.67 19.69 -2.54
N LEU A 128 -5.40 20.15 -3.56
CA LEU A 128 -5.24 19.64 -4.92
C LEU A 128 -3.83 19.94 -5.47
N THR A 129 -3.33 21.15 -5.22
CA THR A 129 -1.95 21.53 -5.59
C THR A 129 -0.92 20.65 -4.89
N ARG A 130 -1.13 20.31 -3.61
CA ARG A 130 -0.26 19.39 -2.87
C ARG A 130 -0.31 17.97 -3.44
N LEU A 131 -1.50 17.47 -3.78
CA LEU A 131 -1.66 16.16 -4.42
C LEU A 131 -0.93 16.10 -5.77
N LEU A 132 -1.05 17.14 -6.59
CA LEU A 132 -0.34 17.25 -7.87
C LEU A 132 1.18 17.30 -7.66
N SER A 133 1.65 18.05 -6.66
CA SER A 133 3.08 18.09 -6.32
C SER A 133 3.60 16.70 -5.91
N THR A 134 2.90 16.00 -5.02
CA THR A 134 3.27 14.65 -4.60
C THR A 134 3.25 13.68 -5.78
N LYS A 135 2.20 13.73 -6.62
CA LYS A 135 2.11 12.94 -7.86
C LYS A 135 3.32 13.19 -8.75
N GLY A 136 3.67 14.46 -9.00
CA GLY A 136 4.84 14.83 -9.79
C GLY A 136 6.14 14.29 -9.20
N THR A 137 6.31 14.30 -7.88
CA THR A 137 7.51 13.74 -7.22
C THR A 137 7.63 12.22 -7.40
N ILE A 138 6.52 11.48 -7.33
CA ILE A 138 6.54 10.00 -7.43
C ILE A 138 6.38 9.48 -8.85
N GLN A 139 6.03 10.33 -9.81
CA GLN A 139 5.62 9.96 -11.18
C GLN A 139 6.59 8.97 -11.83
N LYS A 140 7.89 9.29 -11.82
CA LYS A 140 8.91 8.43 -12.43
C LYS A 140 8.91 7.02 -11.84
N PHE A 141 8.73 6.86 -10.52
CA PHE A 141 8.71 5.54 -9.89
C PHE A 141 7.47 4.72 -10.32
N VAL A 142 6.34 5.40 -10.52
CA VAL A 142 5.12 4.75 -11.04
C VAL A 142 5.34 4.31 -12.49
N ASP A 143 5.89 5.19 -13.32
CA ASP A 143 6.17 4.90 -14.74
C ASP A 143 7.19 3.76 -14.88
N ASP A 144 8.30 3.80 -14.15
CA ASP A 144 9.34 2.77 -14.17
C ASP A 144 8.78 1.41 -13.72
N PHE A 145 7.92 1.41 -12.69
CA PHE A 145 7.25 0.19 -12.22
C PHE A 145 6.27 -0.36 -13.26
N PHE A 146 5.39 0.48 -13.84
CA PHE A 146 4.45 0.04 -14.89
C PHE A 146 5.19 -0.46 -16.13
N ASN A 147 6.27 0.21 -16.55
CA ASN A 147 7.13 -0.26 -17.63
C ASN A 147 7.68 -1.65 -17.32
N THR A 148 8.19 -1.87 -16.11
CA THR A 148 8.80 -3.15 -15.72
C THR A 148 7.80 -4.30 -15.76
N ILE A 149 6.59 -4.11 -15.21
CA ILE A 149 5.58 -5.20 -15.15
C ILE A 149 4.81 -5.40 -16.46
N LEU A 150 4.90 -4.45 -17.41
CA LEU A 150 4.25 -4.49 -18.73
C LEU A 150 5.25 -4.63 -19.89
N THR A 151 6.46 -5.15 -19.63
CA THR A 151 7.44 -5.44 -20.68
C THR A 151 7.51 -6.94 -20.95
N ALA A 152 7.38 -7.34 -22.21
CA ALA A 152 7.69 -8.70 -22.65
C ALA A 152 9.19 -8.80 -22.97
N ASN A 153 9.99 -9.21 -21.98
CA ASN A 153 11.43 -9.43 -22.11
C ASN A 153 11.78 -10.90 -21.86
N ASP A 154 13.08 -11.23 -21.95
CA ASP A 154 13.58 -12.60 -21.72
C ASP A 154 13.36 -13.09 -20.26
N ASP A 155 13.10 -12.18 -19.32
CA ASP A 155 12.79 -12.49 -17.92
C ASP A 155 11.30 -12.79 -17.69
N LEU A 156 10.45 -12.66 -18.72
CA LEU A 156 9.02 -12.92 -18.60
C LEU A 156 8.80 -14.41 -18.26
N PRO A 157 8.06 -14.75 -17.18
CA PRO A 157 7.83 -16.13 -16.82
C PRO A 157 7.11 -16.90 -17.95
N PRO A 158 7.55 -18.11 -18.33
CA PRO A 158 6.90 -18.92 -19.38
C PRO A 158 5.40 -19.14 -19.13
N ALA A 159 5.00 -19.18 -17.84
CA ALA A 159 3.61 -19.30 -17.43
C ALA A 159 2.71 -18.16 -17.92
N VAL A 160 3.23 -16.93 -18.05
CA VAL A 160 2.44 -15.78 -18.56
C VAL A 160 2.12 -15.97 -20.03
N LYS A 161 3.13 -16.30 -20.84
CA LYS A 161 2.95 -16.62 -22.27
C LYS A 161 2.00 -17.80 -22.44
N TRP A 162 2.25 -18.91 -21.74
CA TRP A 162 1.41 -20.11 -21.80
C TRP A 162 -0.06 -19.81 -21.43
N LEU A 163 -0.29 -19.02 -20.37
CA LEU A 163 -1.64 -18.63 -19.95
C LEU A 163 -2.34 -17.77 -20.99
N PHE A 164 -1.64 -16.81 -21.60
CA PHE A 164 -2.24 -15.93 -22.61
C PHE A 164 -2.54 -16.68 -23.91
N ASP A 165 -1.66 -17.59 -24.33
CA ASP A 165 -1.92 -18.48 -25.46
C ASP A 165 -3.13 -19.39 -25.22
N LEU A 166 -3.29 -19.89 -23.98
CA LEU A 166 -4.47 -20.68 -23.59
C LEU A 166 -5.78 -19.88 -23.75
N LEU A 167 -5.76 -18.59 -23.38
CA LEU A 167 -6.91 -17.69 -23.52
C LEU A 167 -7.20 -17.37 -24.99
N ASP A 168 -6.16 -17.12 -25.79
CA ASP A 168 -6.28 -16.86 -27.23
C ASP A 168 -6.82 -18.10 -27.97
N GLU A 169 -6.35 -19.30 -27.61
CA GLU A 169 -6.86 -20.58 -28.10
C GLU A 169 -8.32 -20.81 -27.72
N ALA A 170 -8.69 -20.52 -26.47
CA ALA A 170 -10.08 -20.64 -26.03
C ALA A 170 -11.00 -19.70 -26.83
N ALA A 171 -10.58 -18.46 -27.06
CA ALA A 171 -11.32 -17.50 -27.88
C ALA A 171 -11.52 -18.01 -29.31
N ARG A 172 -10.46 -18.57 -29.93
CA ARG A 172 -10.53 -19.14 -31.28
C ARG A 172 -11.47 -20.34 -31.36
N ARG A 173 -11.37 -21.28 -30.40
CA ARG A 173 -12.24 -22.47 -30.33
C ARG A 173 -13.71 -22.10 -30.19
N HIS A 174 -14.02 -21.03 -29.46
CA HIS A 174 -15.38 -20.54 -29.28
C HIS A 174 -15.81 -19.50 -30.33
N SER A 175 -15.00 -19.26 -31.37
CA SER A 175 -15.28 -18.28 -32.43
C SER A 175 -15.54 -16.87 -31.90
N ILE A 176 -14.85 -16.48 -30.83
CA ILE A 176 -14.90 -15.13 -30.29
C ILE A 176 -14.01 -14.23 -31.14
N VAL A 177 -14.65 -13.31 -31.86
CA VAL A 177 -13.97 -12.37 -32.78
C VAL A 177 -13.70 -11.01 -32.16
N ASP A 178 -14.35 -10.68 -31.05
CA ASP A 178 -14.20 -9.41 -30.36
C ASP A 178 -12.90 -9.38 -29.54
N PRO A 179 -11.90 -8.55 -29.93
CA PRO A 179 -10.63 -8.47 -29.21
C PRO A 179 -10.79 -7.90 -27.78
N GLU A 180 -11.86 -7.17 -27.48
CA GLU A 180 -12.10 -6.65 -26.13
C GLU A 180 -12.36 -7.77 -25.11
N VAL A 181 -12.97 -8.87 -25.54
CA VAL A 181 -13.24 -10.03 -24.68
C VAL A 181 -11.93 -10.68 -24.24
N VAL A 182 -11.02 -10.91 -25.20
CA VAL A 182 -9.71 -11.51 -24.94
C VAL A 182 -8.83 -10.59 -24.10
N HIS A 183 -8.85 -9.29 -24.40
CA HIS A 183 -8.21 -8.27 -23.58
C HIS A 183 -8.73 -8.34 -22.14
N ALA A 184 -10.05 -8.38 -21.94
CA ALA A 184 -10.63 -8.46 -20.60
C ALA A 184 -10.24 -9.75 -19.88
N TRP A 185 -10.14 -10.90 -20.58
CA TRP A 185 -9.67 -12.15 -19.98
C TRP A 185 -8.23 -12.06 -19.51
N LYS A 186 -7.31 -11.53 -20.35
CA LYS A 186 -5.90 -11.33 -20.01
C LYS A 186 -5.75 -10.36 -18.83
N SER A 187 -6.50 -9.26 -18.81
CA SER A 187 -6.49 -8.30 -17.70
C SER A 187 -7.02 -8.91 -16.39
N ASN A 188 -8.13 -9.66 -16.46
CA ASN A 188 -8.75 -10.31 -15.30
C ASN A 188 -7.98 -11.53 -14.78
N SER A 189 -7.09 -12.13 -15.57
CA SER A 189 -6.30 -13.28 -15.16
C SER A 189 -4.99 -12.89 -14.46
N LEU A 190 -4.31 -11.85 -14.93
CA LEU A 190 -2.98 -11.48 -14.44
C LEU A 190 -2.94 -10.07 -13.81
N PRO A 191 -3.00 -8.93 -14.54
CA PRO A 191 -2.88 -7.60 -13.95
C PRO A 191 -3.81 -7.32 -12.78
N LEU A 192 -5.11 -7.64 -12.91
CA LEU A 192 -6.12 -7.28 -11.92
C LEU A 192 -6.13 -8.21 -10.69
N ARG A 193 -5.55 -9.41 -10.80
CA ARG A 193 -5.52 -10.40 -9.71
C ARG A 193 -4.18 -10.46 -9.01
N PHE A 194 -3.10 -10.44 -9.78
CA PHE A 194 -1.74 -10.57 -9.28
C PHE A 194 -1.12 -9.20 -9.01
N TRP A 195 -0.99 -8.36 -10.04
CA TRP A 195 -0.23 -7.10 -9.92
C TRP A 195 -0.92 -6.06 -9.05
N VAL A 196 -2.25 -5.87 -9.19
CA VAL A 196 -3.01 -4.99 -8.29
C VAL A 196 -2.83 -5.40 -6.82
N ASN A 197 -2.76 -6.70 -6.54
CA ASN A 197 -2.59 -7.20 -5.18
C ASN A 197 -1.21 -6.82 -4.61
N PHE A 198 -0.15 -6.98 -5.40
CA PHE A 198 1.21 -6.61 -4.95
C PHE A 198 1.46 -5.10 -4.91
N ILE A 199 0.83 -4.31 -5.78
CA ILE A 199 0.85 -2.84 -5.66
C ILE A 199 0.25 -2.42 -4.32
N LYS A 200 -0.88 -3.02 -3.93
CA LYS A 200 -1.57 -2.68 -2.68
C LYS A 200 -0.89 -3.26 -1.44
N ASN A 201 -0.24 -4.41 -1.56
CA ASN A 201 0.31 -5.17 -0.45
C ASN A 201 1.80 -5.48 -0.67
N PRO A 202 2.68 -4.45 -0.71
CA PRO A 202 4.12 -4.66 -0.81
C PRO A 202 4.71 -5.42 0.37
N ASP A 203 4.02 -5.42 1.51
CA ASP A 203 4.32 -6.19 2.72
C ASP A 203 4.19 -7.72 2.53
N PHE A 204 3.60 -8.18 1.42
CA PHE A 204 3.65 -9.61 1.03
C PHE A 204 5.00 -10.01 0.43
N ILE A 205 5.79 -9.04 -0.05
CA ILE A 205 7.10 -9.28 -0.67
C ILE A 205 8.22 -8.85 0.30
N PHE A 206 8.02 -7.73 1.00
CA PHE A 206 9.05 -7.09 1.80
C PHE A 206 8.66 -7.05 3.28
N ASP A 207 9.63 -7.24 4.17
CA ASP A 207 9.45 -7.04 5.61
C ASP A 207 9.46 -5.54 5.95
N ILE A 208 8.32 -4.91 5.73
CA ILE A 208 8.09 -3.47 5.91
C ILE A 208 6.80 -3.22 6.71
N ASN A 209 6.74 -2.05 7.35
CA ASN A 209 5.50 -1.57 7.95
C ASN A 209 4.72 -0.70 6.97
N LYS A 210 3.61 -1.23 6.44
CA LYS A 210 2.69 -0.46 5.61
C LYS A 210 1.78 0.42 6.48
N THR A 211 2.08 1.71 6.55
CA THR A 211 1.22 2.68 7.25
C THR A 211 -0.11 2.92 6.50
N THR A 212 -1.16 3.34 7.21
CA THR A 212 -2.47 3.66 6.60
C THR A 212 -2.40 4.73 5.52
N THR A 213 -1.49 5.71 5.67
CA THR A 213 -1.26 6.74 4.65
C THR A 213 -0.66 6.14 3.39
N VAL A 214 0.34 5.27 3.52
CA VAL A 214 0.96 4.56 2.38
C VAL A 214 -0.06 3.65 1.70
N ASP A 215 -0.84 2.90 2.47
CA ASP A 215 -1.92 2.04 1.95
C ASP A 215 -2.93 2.82 1.10
N SER A 216 -3.32 4.01 1.57
CA SER A 216 -4.20 4.92 0.83
C SER A 216 -3.56 5.42 -0.48
N CYS A 217 -2.27 5.78 -0.45
CA CYS A 217 -1.53 6.20 -1.65
C CYS A 217 -1.38 5.06 -2.67
N LEU A 218 -1.01 3.87 -2.21
CA LEU A 218 -0.88 2.68 -3.06
C LEU A 218 -2.23 2.27 -3.66
N SER A 219 -3.33 2.45 -2.94
CA SER A 219 -4.68 2.22 -3.48
C SER A 219 -5.02 3.16 -4.64
N VAL A 220 -4.53 4.41 -4.62
CA VAL A 220 -4.67 5.33 -5.77
C VAL A 220 -3.87 4.82 -6.97
N ILE A 221 -2.61 4.42 -6.77
CA ILE A 221 -1.75 3.88 -7.84
C ILE A 221 -2.35 2.58 -8.43
N ALA A 222 -2.83 1.69 -7.56
CA ALA A 222 -3.49 0.46 -7.96
C ALA A 222 -4.75 0.74 -8.77
N GLN A 223 -5.55 1.75 -8.39
CA GLN A 223 -6.71 2.15 -9.18
C GLN A 223 -6.33 2.71 -10.55
N THR A 224 -5.27 3.52 -10.64
CA THR A 224 -4.74 3.99 -11.92
C THR A 224 -4.32 2.81 -12.81
N PHE A 225 -3.65 1.80 -12.24
CA PHE A 225 -3.29 0.59 -12.97
C PHE A 225 -4.53 -0.19 -13.45
N MET A 226 -5.53 -0.37 -12.58
CA MET A 226 -6.81 -1.00 -12.97
C MET A 226 -7.50 -0.26 -14.12
N ASP A 227 -7.54 1.06 -14.06
CA ASP A 227 -8.16 1.90 -15.10
C ASP A 227 -7.39 1.84 -16.43
N SER A 228 -6.08 1.56 -16.39
CA SER A 228 -5.24 1.32 -17.57
C SER A 228 -5.46 -0.03 -18.24
N CYS A 229 -5.96 -1.03 -17.49
CA CYS A 229 -6.33 -2.33 -18.06
C CYS A 229 -7.74 -2.35 -18.68
N SER A 230 -8.51 -1.26 -18.54
CA SER A 230 -9.87 -1.18 -19.10
C SER A 230 -9.87 -0.52 -20.47
N THR A 231 -10.59 -1.11 -21.43
CA THR A 231 -10.86 -0.52 -22.75
C THR A 231 -11.90 0.60 -22.69
N ALA A 232 -12.70 0.69 -21.62
CA ALA A 232 -13.79 1.65 -21.49
C ALA A 232 -13.27 3.07 -21.30
N GLU A 233 -13.66 4.00 -22.18
CA GLU A 233 -13.41 5.42 -21.97
C GLU A 233 -14.32 5.99 -20.87
N HIS A 234 -13.70 6.58 -19.85
CA HIS A 234 -14.43 7.24 -18.78
C HIS A 234 -14.46 8.75 -19.03
N ARG A 235 -15.65 9.32 -19.17
CA ARG A 235 -15.83 10.77 -19.22
C ARG A 235 -15.62 11.35 -17.83
N LEU A 236 -14.49 12.03 -17.64
CA LEU A 236 -14.19 12.72 -16.40
C LEU A 236 -14.87 14.09 -16.36
N GLY A 237 -15.47 14.41 -15.22
CA GLY A 237 -16.19 15.64 -14.97
C GLY A 237 -15.87 16.20 -13.59
N LYS A 238 -16.52 17.32 -13.23
CA LYS A 238 -16.31 18.00 -11.94
C LYS A 238 -16.66 17.12 -10.73
N ASP A 239 -17.55 16.14 -10.92
CA ASP A 239 -17.98 15.20 -9.88
C ASP A 239 -17.15 13.91 -9.85
N SER A 240 -16.12 13.79 -10.69
CA SER A 240 -15.23 12.63 -10.69
C SER A 240 -14.36 12.60 -9.43
N PRO A 241 -14.14 11.43 -8.83
CA PRO A 241 -13.26 11.28 -7.68
C PRO A 241 -11.85 11.84 -7.94
N SER A 242 -11.26 12.51 -6.94
CA SER A 242 -9.97 13.22 -7.11
C SER A 242 -8.82 12.28 -7.48
N ASN A 243 -8.83 11.03 -7.03
CA ASN A 243 -7.87 10.00 -7.43
C ASN A 243 -7.94 9.68 -8.94
N LYS A 244 -9.14 9.68 -9.54
CA LYS A 244 -9.32 9.50 -11.00
C LYS A 244 -8.84 10.73 -11.77
N LEU A 245 -9.08 11.93 -11.25
CA LEU A 245 -8.61 13.17 -11.86
C LEU A 245 -7.08 13.30 -11.82
N LEU A 246 -6.43 12.74 -10.80
CA LEU A 246 -4.99 12.89 -10.56
C LEU A 246 -4.12 12.26 -11.66
N PHE A 247 -4.53 11.10 -12.18
CA PHE A 247 -3.82 10.35 -13.24
C PHE A 247 -4.59 10.31 -14.57
N ALA A 248 -5.67 11.09 -14.68
CA ALA A 248 -6.54 11.15 -15.86
C ALA A 248 -5.80 11.28 -17.20
N LYS A 249 -4.76 12.11 -17.23
CA LYS A 249 -3.97 12.42 -18.43
C LYS A 249 -2.96 11.32 -18.78
N ASP A 250 -2.58 10.50 -17.80
CA ASP A 250 -1.57 9.45 -17.95
C ASP A 250 -2.22 8.11 -18.37
N ILE A 251 -3.49 7.89 -18.00
CA ILE A 251 -4.24 6.65 -18.30
C ILE A 251 -4.20 6.26 -19.80
N PRO A 252 -4.40 7.16 -20.79
CA PRO A 252 -4.33 6.78 -22.19
C PRO A 252 -2.98 6.19 -22.59
N HIS A 253 -1.88 6.73 -22.07
CA HIS A 253 -0.55 6.20 -22.31
C HIS A 253 -0.36 4.82 -21.66
N TYR A 254 -0.82 4.65 -20.42
CA TYR A 254 -0.75 3.35 -19.75
C TYR A 254 -1.62 2.28 -20.45
N ARG A 255 -2.75 2.66 -21.06
CA ARG A 255 -3.56 1.74 -21.88
C ARG A 255 -2.82 1.26 -23.12
N GLU A 256 -2.08 2.17 -23.77
CA GLU A 256 -1.22 1.81 -24.90
C GLU A 256 -0.15 0.81 -24.45
N MET A 257 0.49 1.04 -23.30
CA MET A 257 1.46 0.09 -22.73
C MET A 257 0.85 -1.29 -22.47
N VAL A 258 -0.35 -1.36 -21.88
CA VAL A 258 -1.06 -2.65 -21.65
C VAL A 258 -1.36 -3.35 -22.98
N SER A 259 -1.81 -2.58 -23.98
CA SER A 259 -2.14 -3.12 -25.31
C SER A 259 -0.90 -3.67 -26.01
N HIS A 260 0.22 -2.93 -25.95
CA HIS A 260 1.51 -3.36 -26.50
C HIS A 260 2.03 -4.59 -25.77
N PHE A 261 1.95 -4.63 -24.44
CA PHE A 261 2.34 -5.81 -23.66
C PHE A 261 1.62 -7.08 -24.14
N TYR A 262 0.30 -7.01 -24.33
CA TYR A 262 -0.46 -8.18 -24.81
C TYR A 262 -0.11 -8.57 -26.23
N TYR A 263 0.15 -7.61 -27.10
CA TYR A 263 0.62 -7.85 -28.46
C TYR A 263 2.00 -8.50 -28.46
N ASP A 264 2.96 -7.96 -27.71
CA ASP A 264 4.33 -8.47 -27.65
C ASP A 264 4.37 -9.89 -27.08
N VAL A 265 3.61 -10.16 -26.00
CA VAL A 265 3.48 -11.54 -25.47
C VAL A 265 2.87 -12.47 -26.51
N GLN A 266 1.89 -12.02 -27.29
CA GLN A 266 1.32 -12.84 -28.36
C GLN A 266 2.37 -13.18 -29.44
N MET A 267 3.28 -12.25 -29.75
CA MET A 267 4.34 -12.43 -30.74
C MET A 267 5.49 -13.32 -30.26
N LEU A 268 5.62 -13.58 -28.95
CA LEU A 268 6.61 -14.53 -28.44
C LEU A 268 6.38 -15.95 -29.00
N PRO A 269 7.44 -16.75 -29.15
CA PRO A 269 7.32 -18.16 -29.50
C PRO A 269 6.37 -18.91 -28.55
N GLN A 270 5.65 -19.88 -29.09
CA GLN A 270 4.80 -20.74 -28.28
C GLN A 270 5.66 -21.54 -27.29
N ILE A 271 5.26 -21.58 -26.02
CA ILE A 271 5.91 -22.41 -25.00
C ILE A 271 5.49 -23.86 -25.23
N THR A 272 6.47 -24.73 -25.38
CA THR A 272 6.23 -26.18 -25.54
C THR A 272 5.85 -26.83 -24.20
N ASP A 273 5.14 -27.95 -24.24
CA ASP A 273 4.80 -28.73 -23.05
C ASP A 273 6.06 -29.18 -22.27
N GLN A 274 7.16 -29.44 -22.99
CA GLN A 274 8.43 -29.82 -22.39
C GLN A 274 9.06 -28.65 -21.61
N GLU A 275 9.09 -27.44 -22.21
CA GLU A 275 9.62 -26.24 -21.53
C GLU A 275 8.80 -25.89 -20.30
N MET A 276 7.46 -25.91 -20.41
CA MET A 276 6.57 -25.63 -19.28
C MET A 276 6.74 -26.67 -18.17
N SER A 277 6.79 -27.96 -18.52
CA SER A 277 7.01 -29.05 -17.54
C SER A 277 8.35 -28.91 -16.84
N SER A 278 9.42 -28.57 -17.58
CA SER A 278 10.75 -28.35 -17.01
C SER A 278 10.75 -27.18 -16.03
N ALA A 279 10.13 -26.05 -16.39
CA ALA A 279 10.04 -24.88 -15.52
C ALA A 279 9.26 -25.19 -14.22
N MET A 280 8.12 -25.88 -14.34
CA MET A 280 7.29 -26.27 -13.18
C MET A 280 8.00 -27.30 -12.28
N GLN A 281 8.73 -28.26 -12.86
CA GLN A 281 9.50 -29.24 -12.08
C GLN A 281 10.64 -28.56 -11.32
N GLN A 282 11.37 -27.64 -11.96
CA GLN A 282 12.43 -26.88 -11.29
C GLN A 282 11.86 -26.10 -10.10
N LEU A 283 10.73 -25.40 -10.28
CA LEU A 283 10.06 -24.69 -9.20
C LEU A 283 9.61 -25.63 -8.07
N SER A 284 9.06 -26.80 -8.41
CA SER A 284 8.62 -27.81 -7.44
C SER A 284 9.78 -28.33 -6.57
N VAL A 285 10.97 -28.50 -7.18
CA VAL A 285 12.18 -28.89 -6.44
C VAL A 285 12.68 -27.75 -5.55
N THR A 286 12.69 -26.51 -6.06
CA THR A 286 13.14 -25.34 -5.28
C THR A 286 12.28 -25.08 -4.06
N GLN A 287 10.98 -25.39 -4.12
CA GLN A 287 10.02 -25.16 -3.03
C GLN A 287 9.78 -26.41 -2.17
N LEU A 288 10.60 -27.46 -2.34
CA LEU A 288 10.42 -28.71 -1.61
C LEU A 288 10.72 -28.52 -0.12
N GLY A 289 9.72 -28.79 0.73
CA GLY A 289 9.85 -28.68 2.19
C GLY A 289 9.51 -27.30 2.75
N GLU A 290 9.21 -26.31 1.91
CA GLU A 290 8.79 -24.97 2.35
C GLU A 290 7.36 -24.95 2.92
N PHE A 291 6.53 -25.94 2.57
CA PHE A 291 5.12 -26.02 2.98
C PHE A 291 4.78 -27.36 3.65
N ASP A 292 3.99 -27.32 4.74
CA ASP A 292 3.43 -28.51 5.38
C ASP A 292 2.21 -29.03 4.61
N THR A 293 2.46 -30.02 3.76
CA THR A 293 1.42 -30.67 2.94
C THR A 293 0.41 -31.45 3.77
N ILE A 294 0.79 -31.99 4.93
CA ILE A 294 -0.11 -32.76 5.80
C ILE A 294 -1.11 -31.81 6.45
N ALA A 295 -0.66 -30.65 6.91
CA ALA A 295 -1.54 -29.61 7.43
C ALA A 295 -2.56 -29.15 6.36
N ALA A 296 -2.09 -28.85 5.14
CA ALA A 296 -2.98 -28.47 4.04
C ALA A 296 -4.01 -29.56 3.71
N LEU A 297 -3.61 -30.83 3.68
CA LEU A 297 -4.51 -31.95 3.43
C LEU A 297 -5.57 -32.13 4.52
N LYS A 298 -5.21 -31.90 5.79
CA LYS A 298 -6.18 -31.94 6.90
C LYS A 298 -7.27 -30.87 6.72
N GLU A 299 -6.89 -29.65 6.38
CA GLU A 299 -7.84 -28.57 6.11
C GLU A 299 -8.71 -28.87 4.89
N LEU A 300 -8.14 -29.41 3.82
CA LEU A 300 -8.90 -29.83 2.63
C LEU A 300 -9.91 -30.95 2.94
N TYR A 301 -9.54 -31.92 3.79
CA TYR A 301 -10.40 -33.04 4.15
C TYR A 301 -11.68 -32.63 4.89
N ILE A 302 -11.64 -31.48 5.60
CA ILE A 302 -12.85 -30.89 6.22
C ILE A 302 -13.92 -30.64 5.15
N TYR A 303 -13.54 -30.13 3.98
CA TYR A 303 -14.46 -29.88 2.88
C TYR A 303 -14.97 -31.17 2.23
N VAL A 304 -14.10 -32.18 2.07
CA VAL A 304 -14.49 -33.49 1.55
C VAL A 304 -15.55 -34.13 2.44
N THR A 305 -15.37 -34.05 3.76
CA THR A 305 -16.35 -34.59 4.71
C THR A 305 -17.65 -33.79 4.68
N LYS A 306 -17.56 -32.46 4.65
CA LYS A 306 -18.72 -31.56 4.63
C LYS A 306 -19.60 -31.75 3.39
N TYR A 307 -18.99 -32.00 2.23
CA TYR A 307 -19.67 -32.16 0.96
C TYR A 307 -19.58 -33.61 0.43
N ASN A 308 -19.50 -34.58 1.34
CA ASN A 308 -19.28 -35.97 1.00
C ASN A 308 -20.34 -36.49 0.03
N GLU A 309 -21.61 -36.18 0.28
CA GLU A 309 -22.72 -36.62 -0.59
C GLU A 309 -22.52 -36.10 -2.02
N GLN A 310 -22.24 -34.81 -2.21
CA GLN A 310 -22.08 -34.23 -3.56
C GLN A 310 -20.86 -34.77 -4.29
N VAL A 311 -19.76 -35.03 -3.57
CA VAL A 311 -18.51 -35.53 -4.15
C VAL A 311 -18.58 -37.02 -4.46
N SER A 312 -19.32 -37.80 -3.67
CA SER A 312 -19.44 -39.27 -3.84
C SER A 312 -20.37 -39.70 -4.97
N PHE A 313 -21.12 -38.78 -5.58
CA PHE A 313 -21.96 -39.05 -6.76
C PHE A 313 -21.24 -38.85 -8.12
N TYR A 314 -19.93 -38.63 -8.12
CA TYR A 314 -19.05 -38.73 -9.30
C TYR A 314 -18.08 -39.90 -9.14
#